data_AF-A0A9P6L9G5-F1
#
_entry.id   AF-A0A9P6L9G5-F1
#
_cell.length_a   1.000
_cell.length_b   1.000
_cell.length_c   1.000
_cell.angle_alpha   90.00
_cell.angle_beta   90.00
_cell.angle_gamma   90.00
#
_symmetry.space_group_name_H-M   'P 1'
#
loop_
_entity.id
_entity.type
_entity.pdbx_description
1 polymer ?
#
loop_
_entity_poly.entity_id
_entity_poly.type
_entity_poly.pdbx_seq_one_letter_code
_entity_poly.pdbx_strand_id
1 'polypeptide(L)'
;MTHLVPQPIHSATDLARTMSDREREDLAYLLLQSLPRSRLAGVRDRINHLLEFDILGLLPDEIALYVLSCLPWQSLLCCSAVNRRWRALADDSSLWKTLCRVRGIEWRQPFRHINISALFMSPALESPAGSDDEGMGDEIYSSSFEPGSRSRNPNPTGGVPTSPNFGSLVNYTPTFKRVAVGNNRHSAPSALRTPSSFLPNYKLLHQTHTRLYMRFLYSSYRLSTLQTRPSGRRNEQAAANLHTSTIYCLQLYTNPQTGVQTLFTGSKDKSIREWDLQTSQIIRIVHSIHLGSVLSLAAHGRFLCSAGSDSRVCVWNLTENAPFSVIHDHTDSVLSVRLDEKRLVSCSKDETVRTYLFPNVVPHLILEGHRAAVNAVALAGDLLASASGDRSIRIWNAETGNLVRVFENHHNRGIASIDFRPPYILTGSSDMHIRLIDINTGKGWSTSEEFDAVTSPDGSPTPEADLELVTCVDEEYMSPSISGVCKTCGHGVVLGANAPGIIPGQAGMLRLKRCLNAHTDLVRSVCMNEEWVVSGSYDSIVKIWNRKTGAFIGDLTGGHTGRVFGIGFDCTKVVSVGEDQRICVWDFAHGIDTSFIKL
;
A
#
# COMPACT_ATOMS: atom_id res chain seq x y z
N MET A 1 -62.37 -68.46 26.77
CA MET A 1 -61.40 -67.97 25.78
C MET A 1 -61.58 -66.47 25.67
N THR A 2 -60.73 -65.72 26.37
CA THR A 2 -60.73 -64.26 26.40
C THR A 2 -60.20 -63.72 25.08
N HIS A 3 -61.01 -62.94 24.38
CA HIS A 3 -60.61 -62.17 23.21
C HIS A 3 -59.57 -61.12 23.61
N LEU A 4 -58.35 -61.26 23.09
CA LEU A 4 -57.33 -60.21 23.13
C LEU A 4 -57.68 -59.16 22.07
N VAL A 5 -58.11 -58.00 22.55
CA VAL A 5 -58.26 -56.76 21.77
C VAL A 5 -56.86 -56.30 21.34
N PRO A 6 -56.61 -56.01 20.05
CA PRO A 6 -55.33 -55.45 19.64
C PRO A 6 -55.26 -53.99 20.10
N GLN A 7 -54.16 -53.66 20.78
CA GLN A 7 -53.86 -52.31 21.24
C GLN A 7 -53.76 -51.36 20.01
N PRO A 8 -54.36 -50.16 20.07
CA PRO A 8 -54.22 -49.19 19.00
C PRO A 8 -52.78 -48.68 18.95
N ILE A 9 -52.13 -48.81 17.78
CA ILE A 9 -50.82 -48.22 17.48
C ILE A 9 -51.01 -46.71 17.43
N HIS A 10 -50.88 -46.06 18.58
CA HIS A 10 -50.95 -44.62 18.71
C HIS A 10 -49.58 -44.00 18.41
N SER A 11 -49.18 -44.01 17.14
CA SER A 11 -48.37 -42.97 16.48
C SER A 11 -47.73 -43.48 15.19
N ALA A 12 -47.67 -42.64 14.14
CA ALA A 12 -46.87 -42.93 12.93
C ALA A 12 -45.38 -43.16 13.24
N THR A 13 -44.92 -42.73 14.40
CA THR A 13 -43.55 -42.91 14.89
C THR A 13 -43.25 -44.34 15.36
N ASP A 14 -44.23 -45.11 15.82
CA ASP A 14 -44.03 -46.50 16.24
C ASP A 14 -43.94 -47.47 15.05
N LEU A 15 -44.62 -47.15 13.95
CA LEU A 15 -44.52 -47.91 12.69
C LEU A 15 -43.18 -47.68 12.01
N ALA A 16 -42.66 -46.45 12.04
CA ALA A 16 -41.35 -46.13 11.49
C ALA A 16 -40.19 -46.82 12.25
N ARG A 17 -40.35 -47.13 13.55
CA ARG A 17 -39.31 -47.77 14.37
C ARG A 17 -39.15 -49.28 14.13
N THR A 18 -40.15 -49.94 13.55
CA THR A 18 -40.14 -51.39 13.29
C THR A 18 -39.68 -51.77 11.88
N MET A 19 -39.53 -50.79 10.98
CA MET A 19 -39.12 -50.99 9.58
C MET A 19 -37.61 -50.86 9.38
N SER A 20 -37.05 -51.60 8.41
CA SER A 20 -35.63 -51.44 8.02
C SER A 20 -35.37 -50.06 7.40
N ASP A 21 -34.13 -49.56 7.47
CA ASP A 21 -33.80 -48.21 6.95
C ASP A 21 -34.14 -48.07 5.46
N ARG A 22 -33.95 -49.14 4.67
CA ARG A 22 -34.24 -49.19 3.24
C ARG A 22 -35.74 -49.11 2.92
N GLU A 23 -36.55 -49.82 3.70
CA GLU A 23 -38.02 -49.76 3.56
C GLU A 23 -38.57 -48.39 3.99
N ARG A 24 -37.91 -47.72 4.95
CA ARG A 24 -38.25 -46.35 5.33
C ARG A 24 -37.90 -45.34 4.23
N GLU A 25 -36.77 -45.50 3.54
CA GLU A 25 -36.38 -44.68 2.39
C GLU A 25 -37.37 -44.81 1.24
N ASP A 26 -37.71 -46.05 0.85
CA ASP A 26 -38.68 -46.32 -0.23
C ASP A 26 -40.07 -45.78 0.10
N LEU A 27 -40.53 -45.93 1.34
CA LEU A 27 -41.81 -45.40 1.80
C LEU A 27 -41.80 -43.86 1.83
N ALA A 28 -40.70 -43.22 2.24
CA ALA A 28 -40.54 -41.77 2.17
C ALA A 28 -40.56 -41.26 0.73
N TYR A 29 -39.89 -41.96 -0.20
CA TYR A 29 -39.88 -41.62 -1.62
C TYR A 29 -41.29 -41.72 -2.24
N LEU A 30 -42.01 -42.81 -1.97
CA LEU A 30 -43.39 -43.00 -2.45
C LEU A 30 -44.35 -41.95 -1.89
N LEU A 31 -44.20 -41.59 -0.61
CA LEU A 31 -45.00 -40.53 0.01
C LEU A 31 -44.71 -39.15 -0.61
N LEU A 32 -43.43 -38.84 -0.88
CA LEU A 32 -43.05 -37.60 -1.57
C LEU A 32 -43.59 -37.57 -3.01
N GLN A 33 -43.58 -38.69 -3.72
CA GLN A 33 -44.11 -38.80 -5.09
C GLN A 33 -45.64 -38.62 -5.15
N SER A 34 -46.36 -39.01 -4.09
CA SER A 34 -47.81 -38.89 -3.99
C SER A 34 -48.33 -37.46 -3.73
N LEU A 35 -47.44 -36.55 -3.32
CA LEU A 35 -47.80 -35.19 -2.94
C LEU A 35 -47.82 -34.23 -4.14
N PRO A 36 -48.78 -33.28 -4.22
CA PRO A 36 -48.77 -32.24 -5.25
C PRO A 36 -47.57 -31.30 -5.09
N ARG A 37 -47.06 -30.76 -6.22
CA ARG A 37 -45.84 -29.92 -6.27
C ARG A 37 -45.83 -28.74 -5.30
N SER A 38 -46.99 -28.18 -4.98
CA SER A 38 -47.15 -27.08 -4.01
C SER A 38 -46.88 -27.50 -2.56
N ARG A 39 -47.18 -28.74 -2.19
CA ARG A 39 -46.92 -29.30 -0.85
C ARG A 39 -45.52 -29.88 -0.73
N LEU A 40 -44.94 -30.36 -1.84
CA LEU A 40 -43.54 -30.78 -1.92
C LEU A 40 -42.56 -29.66 -1.56
N ALA A 41 -42.83 -28.41 -1.97
CA ALA A 41 -42.02 -27.26 -1.55
C ALA A 41 -42.02 -27.09 -0.02
N GLY A 42 -43.20 -27.19 0.62
CA GLY A 42 -43.29 -27.09 2.09
C GLY A 42 -42.69 -28.27 2.85
N VAL A 43 -42.62 -29.47 2.24
CA VAL A 43 -41.90 -30.62 2.82
C VAL A 43 -40.39 -30.45 2.63
N ARG A 44 -39.96 -29.99 1.46
CA ARG A 44 -38.56 -29.64 1.19
C ARG A 44 -38.05 -28.62 2.22
N ASP A 45 -38.80 -27.56 2.50
CA ASP A 45 -38.41 -26.55 3.49
C ASP A 45 -38.24 -27.15 4.91
N ARG A 46 -39.05 -28.15 5.27
CA ARG A 46 -38.93 -28.86 6.56
C ARG A 46 -37.76 -29.83 6.60
N ILE A 47 -37.46 -30.48 5.49
CA ILE A 47 -36.36 -31.44 5.36
C ILE A 47 -35.01 -30.71 5.23
N ASN A 48 -34.96 -29.54 4.59
CA ASN A 48 -33.73 -28.77 4.39
C ASN A 48 -32.99 -28.54 5.71
N HIS A 49 -33.68 -28.19 6.80
CA HIS A 49 -33.06 -28.03 8.13
C HIS A 49 -32.47 -29.31 8.74
N LEU A 50 -32.90 -30.49 8.27
CA LEU A 50 -32.36 -31.79 8.69
C LEU A 50 -31.18 -32.23 7.81
N LEU A 51 -31.05 -31.67 6.59
CA LEU A 51 -29.97 -31.95 5.64
C LEU A 51 -28.83 -30.92 5.73
N GLU A 52 -29.11 -29.70 6.18
CA GLU A 52 -28.14 -28.63 6.36
C GLU A 52 -27.27 -28.89 7.59
N PHE A 53 -26.02 -29.29 7.35
CA PHE A 53 -25.03 -29.53 8.39
C PHE A 53 -23.96 -28.45 8.38
N ASP A 54 -23.83 -27.70 9.48
CA ASP A 54 -22.78 -26.69 9.63
C ASP A 54 -21.45 -27.38 9.98
N ILE A 55 -20.70 -27.74 8.93
CA ILE A 55 -19.38 -28.38 9.06
C ILE A 55 -18.43 -27.51 9.88
N LEU A 56 -18.36 -26.20 9.61
CA LEU A 56 -17.45 -25.29 10.34
C LEU A 56 -17.92 -25.01 11.77
N GLY A 57 -19.22 -25.09 12.02
CA GLY A 57 -19.80 -25.00 13.37
C GLY A 57 -19.52 -26.23 14.24
N LEU A 58 -19.08 -27.35 13.69
CA LEU A 58 -18.82 -28.58 14.44
C LEU A 58 -17.35 -28.92 14.59
N LEU A 59 -16.49 -28.26 13.81
CA LEU A 59 -15.04 -28.40 13.90
C LEU A 59 -14.48 -27.55 15.07
N PRO A 60 -13.35 -27.99 15.67
CA PRO A 60 -12.50 -27.12 16.48
C PRO A 60 -12.07 -25.88 15.71
N ASP A 61 -11.89 -24.77 16.44
CA ASP A 61 -11.65 -23.46 15.82
C ASP A 61 -10.36 -23.47 14.98
N GLU A 62 -9.32 -24.21 15.37
CA GLU A 62 -8.07 -24.32 14.63
C GLU A 62 -8.24 -24.97 13.25
N ILE A 63 -9.04 -26.03 13.17
CA ILE A 63 -9.32 -26.74 11.92
C ILE A 63 -10.22 -25.87 11.04
N ALA A 64 -11.20 -25.20 11.64
CA ALA A 64 -12.06 -24.29 10.92
C ALA A 64 -11.28 -23.11 10.32
N LEU A 65 -10.33 -22.53 11.07
CA LEU A 65 -9.43 -21.49 10.57
C LEU A 65 -8.52 -22.02 9.46
N TYR A 66 -8.00 -23.24 9.57
CA TYR A 66 -7.21 -23.84 8.50
C TYR A 66 -8.02 -23.98 7.20
N VAL A 67 -9.26 -24.47 7.28
CA VAL A 67 -10.17 -24.55 6.12
C VAL A 67 -10.44 -23.16 5.52
N LEU A 68 -10.69 -22.16 6.36
CA LEU A 68 -10.90 -20.77 5.91
C LEU A 68 -9.64 -20.17 5.29
N SER A 69 -8.44 -20.54 5.75
CA SER A 69 -7.17 -20.02 5.21
C SER A 69 -6.92 -20.42 3.75
N CYS A 70 -7.55 -21.49 3.27
CA CYS A 70 -7.47 -21.94 1.88
C CYS A 70 -8.46 -21.19 0.95
N LEU A 71 -9.35 -20.37 1.49
CA LEU A 71 -10.35 -19.65 0.70
C LEU A 71 -9.83 -18.27 0.26
N PRO A 72 -10.24 -17.80 -0.94
CA PRO A 72 -9.95 -16.43 -1.36
C PRO A 72 -10.73 -15.43 -0.50
N TRP A 73 -10.23 -14.20 -0.38
CA TRP A 73 -10.81 -13.18 0.50
C TRP A 73 -12.27 -12.83 0.17
N GLN A 74 -12.68 -12.95 -1.10
CA GLN A 74 -14.07 -12.74 -1.52
C GLN A 74 -14.98 -13.77 -0.85
N SER A 75 -14.57 -15.04 -0.85
CA SER A 75 -15.27 -16.13 -0.18
C SER A 75 -15.26 -15.95 1.33
N LEU A 76 -14.18 -15.45 1.93
CA LEU A 76 -14.13 -15.12 3.36
C LEU A 76 -15.14 -14.03 3.75
N LEU A 77 -15.32 -13.00 2.91
CA LEU A 77 -16.36 -11.99 3.12
C LEU A 77 -17.76 -12.59 3.04
N CYS A 78 -18.02 -13.48 2.08
CA CYS A 78 -19.28 -14.23 2.02
C CYS A 78 -19.49 -15.10 3.26
N CYS A 79 -18.45 -15.79 3.74
CA CYS A 79 -18.50 -16.59 4.97
C CYS A 79 -18.91 -15.74 6.19
N SER A 80 -18.43 -14.49 6.27
CA SER A 80 -18.82 -13.57 7.35
C SER A 80 -20.31 -13.17 7.36
N ALA A 81 -21.02 -13.39 6.25
CA ALA A 81 -22.45 -13.11 6.12
C ALA A 81 -23.34 -14.30 6.53
N VAL A 82 -22.80 -15.52 6.65
CA VAL A 82 -23.57 -16.76 6.87
C VAL A 82 -24.20 -16.81 8.26
N ASN A 83 -23.39 -16.89 9.32
CA ASN A 83 -23.88 -16.91 10.70
C ASN A 83 -22.92 -16.19 11.66
N ARG A 84 -23.30 -16.04 12.94
CA ARG A 84 -22.48 -15.32 13.94
C ARG A 84 -21.14 -16.02 14.23
N ARG A 85 -21.10 -17.35 14.24
CA ARG A 85 -19.88 -18.13 14.49
C ARG A 85 -18.92 -18.06 13.30
N TRP A 86 -19.43 -18.22 12.09
CA TRP A 86 -18.69 -18.03 10.84
C TRP A 86 -18.13 -16.62 10.74
N ARG A 87 -18.89 -15.60 11.17
CA ARG A 87 -18.36 -14.24 11.26
C ARG A 87 -17.21 -14.12 12.25
N ALA A 88 -17.32 -14.74 13.44
CA ALA A 88 -16.24 -14.72 14.42
C ALA A 88 -14.96 -15.39 13.89
N LEU A 89 -15.09 -16.54 13.21
CA LEU A 89 -13.96 -17.25 12.60
C LEU A 89 -13.39 -16.52 11.38
N ALA A 90 -14.24 -16.01 10.50
CA ALA A 90 -13.82 -15.29 9.29
C ALA A 90 -13.20 -13.92 9.61
N ASP A 91 -13.54 -13.31 10.75
CA ASP A 91 -12.97 -12.03 11.19
C ASP A 91 -11.69 -12.20 12.02
N ASP A 92 -11.18 -13.43 12.16
CA ASP A 92 -9.97 -13.71 12.92
C ASP A 92 -8.73 -13.02 12.32
N SER A 93 -7.94 -12.40 13.19
CA SER A 93 -6.80 -11.56 12.78
C SER A 93 -5.69 -12.37 12.10
N SER A 94 -5.53 -13.65 12.45
CA SER A 94 -4.47 -14.48 11.89
C SER A 94 -4.69 -14.77 10.40
N LEU A 95 -5.92 -15.04 9.99
CA LEU A 95 -6.32 -15.26 8.59
C LEU A 95 -6.02 -14.04 7.72
N TRP A 96 -6.46 -12.86 8.19
CA TRP A 96 -6.22 -11.62 7.46
C TRP A 96 -4.75 -11.23 7.45
N LYS A 97 -4.00 -11.57 8.50
CA LYS A 97 -2.54 -11.35 8.54
C LYS A 97 -1.81 -12.22 7.52
N THR A 98 -2.15 -13.51 7.41
CA THR A 98 -1.56 -14.39 6.40
C THR A 98 -1.90 -13.92 5.00
N LEU A 99 -3.16 -13.51 4.77
CA LEU A 99 -3.61 -13.02 3.47
C LEU A 99 -2.91 -11.70 3.07
N CYS A 100 -2.80 -10.75 4.00
CA CYS A 100 -2.05 -9.51 3.78
C CYS A 100 -0.56 -9.81 3.49
N ARG A 101 0.06 -10.75 4.21
CA ARG A 101 1.45 -11.16 3.98
C ARG A 101 1.66 -11.76 2.59
N VAL A 102 0.75 -12.63 2.13
CA VAL A 102 0.81 -13.20 0.78
C VAL A 102 0.73 -12.12 -0.29
N ARG A 103 -0.03 -11.05 -0.03
CA ARG A 103 -0.18 -9.89 -0.93
C ARG A 103 0.92 -8.82 -0.78
N GLY A 104 1.92 -9.05 0.07
CA GLY A 104 2.95 -8.04 0.36
C GLY A 104 2.44 -6.79 1.11
N ILE A 105 1.20 -6.83 1.63
CA ILE A 105 0.60 -5.71 2.35
C ILE A 105 1.03 -5.77 3.81
N GLU A 106 1.81 -4.79 4.25
CA GLU A 106 2.29 -4.73 5.62
C GLU A 106 1.59 -3.64 6.43
N TRP A 107 1.26 -3.99 7.68
CA TRP A 107 0.84 -3.01 8.67
C TRP A 107 2.04 -2.18 9.10
N ARG A 108 1.90 -0.85 9.13
CA ARG A 108 2.94 0.05 9.63
C ARG A 108 3.24 -0.26 11.09
N GLN A 109 4.38 -0.87 11.36
CA GLN A 109 4.82 -1.08 12.73
C GLN A 109 5.37 0.25 13.28
N PRO A 110 4.91 0.73 14.44
CA PRO A 110 5.60 1.81 15.12
C PRO A 110 7.01 1.32 15.46
N PHE A 111 8.02 2.11 15.09
CA PHE A 111 9.42 1.81 15.37
C PHE A 111 9.59 1.62 16.88
N ARG A 112 9.90 0.40 17.31
CA ARG A 112 10.40 0.19 18.67
C ARG A 112 11.84 0.68 18.65
N HIS A 113 12.15 1.71 19.44
CA HIS A 113 13.55 1.98 19.79
C HIS A 113 14.16 0.66 20.27
N ILE A 114 15.06 0.08 19.48
CA ILE A 114 15.98 -0.91 20.01
C ILE A 114 16.84 -0.11 20.98
N ASN A 115 16.52 -0.20 22.27
CA ASN A 115 17.36 0.35 23.30
C ASN A 115 18.64 -0.50 23.26
N ILE A 116 19.68 0.00 22.59
CA ILE A 116 20.97 -0.68 22.43
C ILE A 116 21.62 -0.95 23.81
N SER A 117 21.14 -0.29 24.87
CA SER A 117 21.47 -0.59 26.26
C SER A 117 20.98 -1.96 26.77
N ALA A 118 19.92 -2.53 26.19
CA ALA A 118 19.41 -3.85 26.57
C ALA A 118 20.17 -5.01 25.91
N LEU A 119 20.99 -4.75 24.89
CA LEU A 119 21.84 -5.74 24.23
C LEU A 119 23.17 -5.97 24.97
N PHE A 120 23.48 -5.18 25.99
CA PHE A 120 24.72 -5.27 26.78
C PHE A 120 24.56 -5.78 28.21
N MET A 121 23.37 -6.24 28.62
CA MET A 121 23.25 -7.00 29.87
C MET A 121 23.29 -8.49 29.57
N SER A 122 24.49 -9.06 29.64
CA SER A 122 24.72 -10.50 29.60
C SER A 122 24.04 -11.19 30.79
N PRO A 123 23.61 -12.45 30.63
CA PRO A 123 22.85 -13.17 31.65
C PRO A 123 23.79 -13.64 32.77
N ALA A 124 23.58 -13.17 33.99
CA ALA A 124 24.25 -13.74 35.16
C ALA A 124 23.49 -14.99 35.63
N LEU A 125 24.27 -16.02 35.93
CA LEU A 125 23.90 -17.41 36.24
C LEU A 125 22.73 -17.59 37.22
N GLU A 126 21.96 -18.64 36.97
CA GLU A 126 21.06 -19.26 37.94
C GLU A 126 21.78 -20.08 39.01
N SER A 127 21.12 -20.13 40.19
CA SER A 127 21.00 -21.22 41.17
C SER A 127 21.76 -21.08 42.52
N PRO A 128 21.31 -21.75 43.61
CA PRO A 128 19.94 -21.79 44.17
C PRO A 128 19.88 -21.74 45.73
N ALA A 129 18.66 -21.55 46.27
CA ALA A 129 18.15 -22.02 47.59
C ALA A 129 18.47 -21.28 48.93
N GLY A 130 17.46 -21.31 49.82
CA GLY A 130 17.43 -20.86 51.24
C GLY A 130 16.49 -19.67 51.42
N SER A 131 15.19 -19.81 51.70
CA SER A 131 14.50 -20.20 52.94
C SER A 131 14.93 -19.41 54.19
N ASP A 132 13.91 -19.08 55.01
CA ASP A 132 13.94 -18.50 56.36
C ASP A 132 13.77 -16.96 56.34
N ASP A 133 12.58 -16.40 56.56
CA ASP A 133 11.72 -16.38 57.77
C ASP A 133 12.23 -15.43 58.88
N GLU A 134 11.24 -14.74 59.46
CA GLU A 134 11.22 -13.92 60.67
C GLU A 134 11.81 -12.49 60.66
N GLY A 135 11.04 -11.58 61.25
CA GLY A 135 11.62 -10.45 61.99
C GLY A 135 10.88 -9.12 61.90
N MET A 136 9.79 -8.98 62.65
CA MET A 136 9.23 -7.70 63.10
C MET A 136 10.27 -6.83 63.84
N GLY A 137 10.14 -5.50 63.74
CA GLY A 137 10.89 -4.58 64.60
C GLY A 137 10.62 -3.10 64.31
N ASP A 138 9.76 -2.50 65.13
CA ASP A 138 9.44 -1.08 65.18
C ASP A 138 10.60 -0.21 65.74
N GLU A 139 10.38 1.11 65.66
CA GLU A 139 10.94 2.21 66.48
C GLU A 139 11.99 3.15 65.84
N ILE A 140 11.44 4.25 65.28
CA ILE A 140 11.68 5.67 65.62
C ILE A 140 13.06 6.04 66.23
N TYR A 141 13.81 6.90 65.53
CA TYR A 141 14.51 8.02 66.18
C TYR A 141 14.59 9.25 65.26
N SER A 142 14.29 10.40 65.86
CA SER A 142 14.22 11.76 65.33
C SER A 142 15.56 12.52 65.44
N SER A 143 15.84 13.42 64.48
CA SER A 143 16.46 14.77 64.70
C SER A 143 16.82 15.38 63.33
N SER A 144 16.04 16.31 62.78
CA SER A 144 16.14 17.77 62.95
C SER A 144 17.35 18.42 62.26
N PHE A 145 17.11 19.24 61.23
CA PHE A 145 17.78 20.54 61.04
C PHE A 145 17.04 21.36 59.96
N GLU A 146 16.32 22.39 60.40
CA GLU A 146 16.06 23.60 59.59
C GLU A 146 17.07 24.68 59.99
N PRO A 147 17.22 25.74 59.15
CA PRO A 147 16.94 27.06 59.71
C PRO A 147 16.05 27.93 58.80
N GLY A 148 15.15 28.68 59.45
CA GLY A 148 14.25 29.69 58.87
C GLY A 148 14.94 30.95 58.32
N SER A 149 14.23 31.99 57.87
CA SER A 149 13.24 32.74 58.66
C SER A 149 12.63 33.93 57.89
N ARG A 150 11.53 34.45 58.47
CA ARG A 150 10.86 35.80 58.37
C ARG A 150 9.64 35.85 57.44
N SER A 151 8.38 35.91 57.91
CA SER A 151 7.64 36.74 58.90
C SER A 151 6.92 37.95 58.27
N ARG A 152 5.58 37.91 58.23
CA ARG A 152 4.68 38.87 58.91
C ARG A 152 3.19 38.54 58.71
N ASN A 153 2.46 38.50 59.84
CA ASN A 153 1.00 38.57 60.00
C ASN A 153 0.58 40.06 60.18
N PRO A 154 -0.71 40.49 60.11
CA PRO A 154 -1.77 40.00 61.02
C PRO A 154 -3.24 39.94 60.48
N ASN A 155 -4.06 39.16 61.21
CA ASN A 155 -5.54 39.10 61.30
C ASN A 155 -6.12 40.32 62.10
N PRO A 156 -7.41 40.46 62.54
CA PRO A 156 -8.60 39.54 62.52
C PRO A 156 -9.99 40.21 62.30
N THR A 157 -11.07 39.40 62.29
CA THR A 157 -12.38 39.54 63.01
C THR A 157 -13.37 38.53 62.38
N GLY A 158 -14.23 37.76 63.05
CA GLY A 158 -14.58 37.52 64.46
C GLY A 158 -15.84 36.63 64.49
N GLY A 159 -16.08 35.91 65.60
CA GLY A 159 -17.42 35.41 65.96
C GLY A 159 -17.65 33.89 65.93
N VAL A 160 -17.56 33.28 67.12
CA VAL A 160 -18.06 31.97 67.59
C VAL A 160 -19.38 32.26 68.38
N PRO A 161 -20.21 31.35 68.99
CA PRO A 161 -20.31 29.87 69.15
C PRO A 161 -21.73 29.34 68.75
N THR A 162 -22.26 28.12 68.99
CA THR A 162 -22.36 27.23 70.17
C THR A 162 -23.00 25.88 69.78
N SER A 163 -22.55 24.80 70.43
CA SER A 163 -23.06 23.41 70.50
C SER A 163 -24.41 23.29 71.28
N PRO A 164 -25.09 22.12 71.53
CA PRO A 164 -24.50 20.85 72.06
C PRO A 164 -25.14 19.47 71.71
N ASN A 165 -24.30 18.44 71.93
CA ASN A 165 -24.47 17.02 72.33
C ASN A 165 -25.86 16.33 72.39
N PHE A 166 -25.96 15.07 71.93
CA PHE A 166 -25.77 13.82 72.72
C PHE A 166 -26.22 12.56 71.93
N GLY A 167 -25.47 11.45 72.06
CA GLY A 167 -26.06 10.14 72.38
C GLY A 167 -26.30 9.08 71.28
N SER A 168 -25.45 8.05 71.31
CA SER A 168 -25.78 6.60 71.22
C SER A 168 -26.06 5.91 69.86
N LEU A 169 -25.13 4.99 69.55
CA LEU A 169 -25.27 3.59 69.08
C LEU A 169 -26.65 3.12 68.56
N VAL A 170 -26.66 2.42 67.41
CA VAL A 170 -26.95 0.98 67.24
C VAL A 170 -27.28 0.63 65.75
N ASN A 171 -26.45 -0.26 65.18
CA ASN A 171 -26.66 -1.38 64.24
C ASN A 171 -27.51 -1.31 62.95
N TYR A 172 -26.79 -1.62 61.85
CA TYR A 172 -26.98 -2.71 60.87
C TYR A 172 -28.31 -2.93 60.10
N THR A 173 -28.24 -2.58 58.80
CA THR A 173 -28.57 -3.40 57.60
C THR A 173 -30.05 -3.65 57.22
N PRO A 174 -30.35 -4.18 56.00
CA PRO A 174 -30.65 -3.36 54.83
C PRO A 174 -32.03 -3.73 54.22
N THR A 175 -32.63 -2.87 53.40
CA THR A 175 -33.85 -3.25 52.65
C THR A 175 -33.80 -2.85 51.18
N PHE A 176 -33.96 -3.86 50.32
CA PHE A 176 -34.20 -3.80 48.89
C PHE A 176 -35.57 -3.18 48.55
N LYS A 177 -35.64 -2.28 47.55
CA LYS A 177 -36.81 -1.97 46.70
C LYS A 177 -36.29 -1.25 45.44
N ARG A 178 -36.89 -1.28 44.24
CA ARG A 178 -37.89 -2.10 43.53
C ARG A 178 -37.83 -1.57 42.09
N VAL A 179 -38.00 -2.45 41.09
CA VAL A 179 -38.05 -2.11 39.67
C VAL A 179 -39.26 -1.22 39.35
N ALA A 180 -39.07 -0.22 38.50
CA ALA A 180 -40.15 0.51 37.81
C ALA A 180 -39.85 0.58 36.30
N VAL A 181 -40.81 0.15 35.50
CA VAL A 181 -40.82 0.21 34.02
C VAL A 181 -41.52 1.51 33.60
N GLY A 182 -40.91 2.25 32.68
CA GLY A 182 -41.48 3.44 32.04
C GLY A 182 -41.00 3.57 30.58
N ASN A 183 -41.96 3.75 29.68
CA ASN A 183 -41.88 3.61 28.22
C ASN A 183 -41.02 4.65 27.46
N ASN A 184 -40.34 4.12 26.42
CA ASN A 184 -39.98 4.69 25.12
C ASN A 184 -39.85 6.21 24.94
N ARG A 185 -38.62 6.67 24.68
CA ARG A 185 -38.30 7.58 23.56
C ARG A 185 -36.95 7.22 22.94
N HIS A 186 -36.94 7.19 21.62
CA HIS A 186 -35.77 6.98 20.76
C HIS A 186 -34.59 7.86 21.19
N SER A 187 -33.44 7.22 21.42
CA SER A 187 -32.14 7.88 21.45
C SER A 187 -31.16 6.95 20.75
N ALA A 188 -30.41 7.51 19.82
CA ALA A 188 -29.40 6.84 18.99
C ALA A 188 -28.51 5.90 19.83
N PRO A 189 -28.03 4.77 19.25
CA PRO A 189 -27.10 3.91 19.98
C PRO A 189 -25.88 4.74 20.36
N SER A 190 -25.72 4.94 21.66
CA SER A 190 -24.62 5.69 22.24
C SER A 190 -23.30 5.09 21.77
N ALA A 191 -22.46 5.99 21.27
CA ALA A 191 -21.02 5.88 21.06
C ALA A 191 -20.43 4.49 21.29
N LEU A 192 -20.04 3.88 20.17
CA LEU A 192 -18.76 3.19 20.00
C LEU A 192 -17.96 3.06 21.31
N ARG A 193 -17.85 1.82 21.81
CA ARG A 193 -16.67 1.43 22.59
C ARG A 193 -15.46 1.90 21.79
N THR A 194 -14.74 2.88 22.32
CA THR A 194 -13.41 3.22 21.86
C THR A 194 -12.59 1.93 21.89
N PRO A 195 -12.01 1.47 20.76
CA PRO A 195 -11.16 0.30 20.80
C PRO A 195 -9.91 0.68 21.58
N SER A 196 -9.80 0.16 22.80
CA SER A 196 -8.57 0.13 23.55
C SER A 196 -7.56 -0.75 22.81
N SER A 197 -6.34 -0.23 22.66
CA SER A 197 -5.09 -0.89 22.29
C SER A 197 -4.83 -1.17 20.79
N PHE A 198 -3.77 -0.51 20.29
CA PHE A 198 -2.68 -0.89 19.37
C PHE A 198 -2.60 -2.30 18.71
N LEU A 199 -3.68 -3.07 18.61
CA LEU A 199 -3.71 -4.32 17.87
C LEU A 199 -3.92 -4.03 16.38
N PRO A 200 -3.03 -4.50 15.48
CA PRO A 200 -3.16 -4.29 14.05
C PRO A 200 -4.43 -4.97 13.52
N ASN A 201 -5.29 -4.19 12.84
CA ASN A 201 -6.51 -4.70 12.23
C ASN A 201 -6.25 -5.05 10.75
N TYR A 202 -5.79 -6.28 10.51
CA TYR A 202 -5.45 -6.74 9.16
C TYR A 202 -6.65 -6.81 8.20
N LYS A 203 -7.87 -7.01 8.70
CA LYS A 203 -9.09 -6.98 7.88
C LYS A 203 -9.34 -5.58 7.33
N LEU A 204 -9.22 -4.56 8.17
CA LEU A 204 -9.32 -3.16 7.74
C LEU A 204 -8.21 -2.81 6.74
N LEU A 205 -6.98 -3.23 7.02
CA LEU A 205 -5.84 -3.04 6.12
C LEU A 205 -6.15 -3.60 4.72
N HIS A 206 -6.59 -4.86 4.65
CA HIS A 206 -6.96 -5.49 3.40
C HIS A 206 -8.09 -4.75 2.66
N GLN A 207 -9.16 -4.37 3.38
CA GLN A 207 -10.28 -3.62 2.81
C GLN A 207 -9.84 -2.26 2.26
N THR A 208 -8.98 -1.54 2.97
CA THR A 208 -8.45 -0.26 2.51
C THR A 208 -7.57 -0.41 1.27
N HIS A 209 -6.70 -1.42 1.22
CA HIS A 209 -5.89 -1.69 0.04
C HIS A 209 -6.75 -2.07 -1.17
N THR A 210 -7.77 -2.91 -0.97
CA THR A 210 -8.71 -3.27 -2.05
C THR A 210 -9.48 -2.04 -2.53
N ARG A 211 -9.89 -1.14 -1.63
CA ARG A 211 -10.56 0.10 -2.02
C ARG A 211 -9.64 1.04 -2.79
N LEU A 212 -8.37 1.17 -2.39
CA LEU A 212 -7.36 1.93 -3.13
C LEU A 212 -7.13 1.33 -4.51
N TYR A 213 -6.93 0.01 -4.60
CA TYR A 213 -6.81 -0.72 -5.86
C TYR A 213 -7.96 -0.41 -6.83
N MET A 214 -9.21 -0.49 -6.34
CA MET A 214 -10.38 -0.17 -7.17
C MET A 214 -10.41 1.29 -7.60
N ARG A 215 -9.95 2.22 -6.74
CA ARG A 215 -9.86 3.64 -7.11
C ARG A 215 -8.81 3.90 -8.19
N PHE A 216 -7.67 3.23 -8.14
CA PHE A 216 -6.68 3.26 -9.22
C PHE A 216 -7.27 2.68 -10.51
N LEU A 217 -7.93 1.52 -10.44
CA LEU A 217 -8.52 0.85 -11.59
C LEU A 217 -9.61 1.67 -12.30
N TYR A 218 -10.41 2.42 -11.55
CA TYR A 218 -11.46 3.28 -12.13
C TYR A 218 -11.03 4.76 -12.24
N SER A 219 -9.76 5.07 -12.03
CA SER A 219 -9.21 6.44 -12.05
C SER A 219 -10.04 7.42 -11.21
N SER A 220 -10.47 6.99 -10.02
CA SER A 220 -11.23 7.82 -9.08
C SER A 220 -10.26 8.51 -8.11
N TYR A 221 -9.94 9.76 -8.41
CA TYR A 221 -8.98 10.57 -7.66
C TYR A 221 -9.53 11.96 -7.34
N ARG A 222 -8.88 12.63 -6.38
CA ARG A 222 -9.03 14.06 -6.14
C ARG A 222 -7.75 14.77 -6.58
N LEU A 223 -7.87 15.69 -7.53
CA LEU A 223 -6.74 16.52 -7.96
C LEU A 223 -6.56 17.70 -7.00
N SER A 224 -5.35 17.88 -6.50
CA SER A 224 -4.88 19.10 -5.85
C SER A 224 -3.59 19.59 -6.52
N THR A 225 -3.40 20.91 -6.55
CA THR A 225 -2.19 21.52 -7.11
C THR A 225 -1.45 22.24 -5.99
N LEU A 226 -0.23 21.79 -5.67
CA LEU A 226 0.61 22.42 -4.63
C LEU A 226 1.16 23.77 -5.10
N GLN A 227 1.49 23.83 -6.39
CA GLN A 227 1.98 25.04 -7.02
C GLN A 227 1.24 25.25 -8.33
N THR A 228 0.87 26.51 -8.59
CA THR A 228 0.46 27.00 -9.91
C THR A 228 1.30 28.22 -10.26
N ARG A 229 1.46 28.48 -11.56
CA ARG A 229 2.14 29.68 -12.06
C ARG A 229 1.49 30.93 -11.43
N PRO A 230 2.24 31.84 -10.79
CA PRO A 230 1.68 33.03 -10.19
C PRO A 230 0.96 33.89 -11.24
N SER A 231 -0.37 33.89 -11.23
CA SER A 231 -1.19 34.70 -12.13
C SER A 231 -1.63 35.98 -11.41
N GLY A 232 -0.78 37.01 -11.40
CA GLY A 232 -1.14 38.37 -10.98
C GLY A 232 -0.21 39.02 -9.95
N ARG A 233 -0.11 40.36 -9.98
CA ARG A 233 0.76 41.22 -9.14
C ARG A 233 0.46 41.21 -7.62
N ARG A 234 -0.55 40.47 -7.15
CA ARG A 234 -1.03 40.59 -5.75
C ARG A 234 -0.30 39.72 -4.72
N ASN A 235 0.50 38.75 -5.13
CA ASN A 235 1.14 37.78 -4.23
C ASN A 235 2.64 37.62 -4.49
N GLU A 236 3.40 38.72 -4.56
CA GLU A 236 4.85 38.66 -4.86
C GLU A 236 5.66 37.90 -3.79
N GLN A 237 5.29 38.00 -2.51
CA GLN A 237 5.97 37.26 -1.42
C GLN A 237 5.62 35.76 -1.38
N ALA A 238 4.38 35.38 -1.68
CA ALA A 238 4.02 33.96 -1.82
C ALA A 238 4.60 33.37 -3.11
N ALA A 239 4.72 34.16 -4.18
CA ALA A 239 5.37 33.77 -5.43
C ALA A 239 6.90 33.66 -5.30
N ALA A 240 7.53 34.40 -4.39
CA ALA A 240 8.98 34.33 -4.16
C ALA A 240 9.45 32.94 -3.71
N ASN A 241 8.58 32.22 -2.98
CA ASN A 241 8.88 30.87 -2.50
C ASN A 241 8.50 29.77 -3.50
N LEU A 242 7.84 30.09 -4.62
CA LEU A 242 7.41 29.11 -5.64
C LEU A 242 8.41 29.00 -6.80
N HIS A 243 8.37 27.90 -7.56
CA HIS A 243 9.34 27.68 -8.64
C HIS A 243 9.09 28.74 -9.70
N THR A 244 10.12 29.49 -10.03
CA THR A 244 10.00 30.60 -10.99
C THR A 244 10.09 30.10 -12.44
N SER A 245 10.55 28.86 -12.62
CA SER A 245 10.76 28.21 -13.90
C SER A 245 10.31 26.75 -13.89
N THR A 246 10.59 26.06 -14.99
CA THR A 246 10.18 24.67 -15.28
C THR A 246 10.73 23.71 -14.24
N ILE A 247 9.90 22.78 -13.76
CA ILE A 247 10.29 21.77 -12.76
C ILE A 247 10.68 20.51 -13.51
N TYR A 248 11.94 20.05 -13.38
CA TYR A 248 12.49 18.95 -14.16
C TYR A 248 12.38 17.59 -13.47
N CYS A 249 12.48 17.57 -12.15
CA CYS A 249 12.51 16.34 -11.38
C CYS A 249 11.74 16.49 -10.08
N LEU A 250 11.27 15.34 -9.60
CA LEU A 250 10.63 15.20 -8.32
C LEU A 250 11.11 13.89 -7.68
N GLN A 251 11.16 13.85 -6.36
CA GLN A 251 11.32 12.62 -5.60
C GLN A 251 10.30 12.63 -4.46
N LEU A 252 9.42 11.63 -4.47
CA LEU A 252 8.53 11.35 -3.36
C LEU A 252 9.30 10.53 -2.33
N TYR A 253 9.40 11.02 -1.10
CA TYR A 253 10.17 10.39 -0.05
C TYR A 253 9.32 10.21 1.20
N THR A 254 9.17 8.97 1.64
CA THR A 254 8.57 8.66 2.94
C THR A 254 9.70 8.42 3.93
N ASN A 255 9.84 9.28 4.93
CA ASN A 255 10.87 9.10 5.94
C ASN A 255 10.56 7.82 6.74
N PRO A 256 11.46 6.82 6.80
CA PRO A 256 11.19 5.56 7.49
C PRO A 256 11.02 5.73 9.01
N GLN A 257 11.59 6.77 9.61
CA GLN A 257 11.54 7.02 11.05
C GLN A 257 10.22 7.71 11.47
N THR A 258 9.82 8.75 10.75
CA THR A 258 8.62 9.55 11.09
C THR A 258 7.38 9.10 10.31
N GLY A 259 7.56 8.41 9.18
CA GLY A 259 6.55 8.11 8.16
C GLY A 259 5.82 9.34 7.62
N VAL A 260 6.43 10.52 7.75
CA VAL A 260 5.98 11.74 7.09
C VAL A 260 6.43 11.67 5.64
N GLN A 261 5.51 11.97 4.72
CA GLN A 261 5.81 12.05 3.30
C GLN A 261 6.25 13.46 2.94
N THR A 262 7.48 13.57 2.45
CA THR A 262 8.07 14.80 1.95
C THR A 262 8.27 14.67 0.44
N LEU A 263 7.94 15.73 -0.29
CA LEU A 263 8.20 15.81 -1.73
C LEU A 263 9.39 16.74 -1.95
N PHE A 264 10.39 16.27 -2.69
CA PHE A 264 11.47 17.10 -3.18
C PHE A 264 11.25 17.46 -4.63
N THR A 265 11.44 18.73 -5.00
CA THR A 265 11.31 19.20 -6.38
C THR A 265 12.54 19.97 -6.82
N GLY A 266 13.01 19.70 -8.04
CA GLY A 266 14.17 20.35 -8.65
C GLY A 266 13.79 21.07 -9.93
N SER A 267 14.28 22.30 -10.09
CA SER A 267 13.83 23.21 -11.15
C SER A 267 14.98 23.81 -11.95
N LYS A 268 14.63 24.38 -13.10
CA LYS A 268 15.48 25.21 -13.94
C LYS A 268 15.93 26.50 -13.25
N ASP A 269 15.21 26.93 -12.23
CA ASP A 269 15.58 28.08 -11.37
C ASP A 269 16.77 27.82 -10.44
N LYS A 270 17.42 26.64 -10.58
CA LYS A 270 18.61 26.22 -9.83
C LYS A 270 18.34 25.93 -8.35
N SER A 271 17.06 25.92 -7.95
CA SER A 271 16.65 25.63 -6.58
C SER A 271 16.06 24.23 -6.44
N ILE A 272 16.19 23.72 -5.23
CA ILE A 272 15.53 22.50 -4.76
C ILE A 272 14.57 22.92 -3.65
N ARG A 273 13.37 22.37 -3.64
CA ARG A 273 12.41 22.60 -2.56
C ARG A 273 11.94 21.32 -1.94
N GLU A 274 11.72 21.40 -0.64
CA GLU A 274 11.09 20.36 0.15
C GLU A 274 9.69 20.80 0.54
N TRP A 275 8.72 19.97 0.24
CA TRP A 275 7.31 20.19 0.52
C TRP A 275 6.83 19.14 1.49
N ASP A 276 6.07 19.58 2.50
CA ASP A 276 5.27 18.69 3.31
C ASP A 276 3.93 18.45 2.59
N LEU A 277 3.63 17.20 2.25
CA LEU A 277 2.39 16.85 1.57
C LEU A 277 1.16 16.95 2.47
N GLN A 278 1.32 16.86 3.79
CA GLN A 278 0.19 16.96 4.71
C GLN A 278 -0.29 18.40 4.85
N THR A 279 0.65 19.34 5.02
CA THR A 279 0.33 20.77 5.16
C THR A 279 0.32 21.53 3.83
N SER A 280 0.85 20.92 2.75
CA SER A 280 1.07 21.57 1.45
C SER A 280 1.96 22.81 1.54
N GLN A 281 2.80 22.91 2.58
CA GLN A 281 3.73 24.02 2.79
C GLN A 281 5.15 23.63 2.40
N ILE A 282 5.95 24.65 2.09
CA ILE A 282 7.37 24.48 1.84
C ILE A 282 8.09 24.43 3.18
N ILE A 283 8.83 23.34 3.42
CA ILE A 283 9.67 23.16 4.60
C ILE A 283 11.00 23.87 4.39
N ARG A 284 11.62 23.65 3.23
CA ARG A 284 12.96 24.16 2.92
C ARG A 284 13.08 24.61 1.46
N ILE A 285 13.87 25.67 1.28
CA ILE A 285 14.31 26.16 -0.03
C ILE A 285 15.83 26.10 -0.03
N VAL A 286 16.37 25.26 -0.90
CA VAL A 286 17.81 25.12 -1.11
C VAL A 286 18.16 25.86 -2.39
N HIS A 287 19.00 26.89 -2.26
CA HIS A 287 19.47 27.70 -3.38
C HIS A 287 21.01 27.73 -3.43
N SER A 288 21.55 28.31 -4.52
CA SER A 288 22.97 28.70 -4.68
C SER A 288 24.04 27.60 -4.74
N ILE A 289 23.66 26.32 -4.77
CA ILE A 289 24.64 25.22 -4.88
C ILE A 289 24.82 24.72 -6.30
N HIS A 290 23.69 24.53 -7.00
CA HIS A 290 23.73 24.33 -8.43
C HIS A 290 23.85 25.67 -9.14
N LEU A 291 24.83 25.76 -10.03
CA LEU A 291 24.99 26.91 -10.94
C LEU A 291 24.08 26.78 -12.16
N GLY A 292 23.55 25.58 -12.39
CA GLY A 292 22.67 25.21 -13.50
C GLY A 292 21.33 24.67 -13.05
N SER A 293 20.59 24.09 -14.00
CA SER A 293 19.28 23.49 -13.73
C SER A 293 19.43 22.20 -12.94
N VAL A 294 18.55 21.94 -11.97
CA VAL A 294 18.52 20.66 -11.26
C VAL A 294 17.73 19.65 -12.08
N LEU A 295 18.40 18.58 -12.52
CA LEU A 295 17.85 17.61 -13.48
C LEU A 295 17.36 16.31 -12.82
N SER A 296 17.93 15.93 -11.68
CA SER A 296 17.54 14.72 -10.96
C SER A 296 17.74 14.85 -9.46
N LEU A 297 16.87 14.17 -8.71
CA LEU A 297 16.86 14.08 -7.26
C LEU A 297 16.66 12.63 -6.85
N ALA A 298 17.36 12.20 -5.80
CA ALA A 298 17.15 10.90 -5.16
C ALA A 298 17.32 11.06 -3.65
N ALA A 299 16.45 10.44 -2.87
CA ALA A 299 16.48 10.51 -1.41
C ALA A 299 16.48 9.09 -0.83
N HIS A 300 17.39 8.83 0.10
CA HIS A 300 17.46 7.57 0.81
C HIS A 300 17.93 7.79 2.25
N GLY A 301 17.13 7.34 3.22
CA GLY A 301 17.42 7.50 4.64
C GLY A 301 17.55 8.97 5.06
N ARG A 302 18.72 9.37 5.54
CA ARG A 302 18.97 10.77 5.94
C ARG A 302 19.56 11.63 4.82
N PHE A 303 19.79 11.07 3.63
CA PHE A 303 20.52 11.75 2.58
C PHE A 303 19.66 12.07 1.37
N LEU A 304 19.88 13.25 0.79
CA LEU A 304 19.30 13.69 -0.47
C LEU A 304 20.45 13.96 -1.44
N CYS A 305 20.36 13.42 -2.64
CA CYS A 305 21.32 13.67 -3.71
C CYS A 305 20.65 14.47 -4.81
N SER A 306 21.34 15.49 -5.30
CA SER A 306 20.89 16.34 -6.38
C SER A 306 21.93 16.40 -7.49
N ALA A 307 21.46 16.31 -8.73
CA ALA A 307 22.28 16.44 -9.93
C ALA A 307 21.82 17.60 -10.79
N GLY A 308 22.77 18.31 -11.37
CA GLY A 308 22.51 19.49 -12.18
C GLY A 308 23.18 19.48 -13.55
N SER A 309 22.74 20.42 -14.38
CA SER A 309 23.34 20.73 -15.68
C SER A 309 24.72 21.39 -15.56
N ASP A 310 25.16 21.68 -14.35
CA ASP A 310 26.47 22.26 -14.02
C ASP A 310 27.55 21.20 -13.78
N SER A 311 27.29 19.97 -14.20
CA SER A 311 28.10 18.76 -14.01
C SER A 311 28.38 18.37 -12.55
N ARG A 312 27.63 18.96 -11.60
CA ARG A 312 27.78 18.71 -10.16
C ARG A 312 26.78 17.68 -9.65
N VAL A 313 27.24 16.82 -8.77
CA VAL A 313 26.39 16.00 -7.89
C VAL A 313 26.59 16.47 -6.47
N CYS A 314 25.52 16.90 -5.81
CA CYS A 314 25.57 17.37 -4.43
C CYS A 314 24.84 16.38 -3.53
N VAL A 315 25.50 15.98 -2.44
CA VAL A 315 24.93 15.11 -1.41
C VAL A 315 24.62 15.98 -0.19
N TRP A 316 23.43 15.78 0.35
CA TRP A 316 22.84 16.59 1.40
C TRP A 316 22.48 15.72 2.59
N ASN A 317 22.76 16.20 3.79
CA ASN A 317 22.22 15.59 4.99
C ASN A 317 20.91 16.30 5.38
N LEU A 318 19.80 15.59 5.33
CA LEU A 318 18.46 16.12 5.63
C LEU A 318 18.34 16.54 7.10
N THR A 319 19.07 15.89 8.03
CA THR A 319 18.98 16.19 9.47
C THR A 319 19.81 17.41 9.86
N GLU A 320 21.00 17.56 9.29
CA GLU A 320 21.95 18.64 9.63
C GLU A 320 21.72 19.89 8.78
N ASN A 321 20.93 19.79 7.72
CA ASN A 321 20.61 20.87 6.80
C ASN A 321 21.85 21.52 6.17
N ALA A 322 22.89 20.71 5.92
CA ALA A 322 24.15 21.15 5.32
C ALA A 322 24.51 20.26 4.11
N PRO A 323 25.20 20.82 3.10
CA PRO A 323 25.77 20.01 2.03
C PRO A 323 26.89 19.14 2.62
N PHE A 324 26.79 17.83 2.44
CA PHE A 324 27.78 16.86 2.90
C PHE A 324 28.99 16.82 1.96
N SER A 325 28.73 16.75 0.65
CA SER A 325 29.79 16.72 -0.37
C SER A 325 29.30 17.23 -1.72
N VAL A 326 30.19 17.86 -2.49
CA VAL A 326 29.95 18.27 -3.88
C VAL A 326 30.97 17.56 -4.76
N ILE A 327 30.48 16.78 -5.73
CA ILE A 327 31.28 15.96 -6.64
C ILE A 327 31.37 16.67 -8.00
N HIS A 328 32.57 16.72 -8.57
CA HIS A 328 32.89 17.43 -9.81
C HIS A 328 33.46 16.52 -10.92
N ASP A 329 33.22 15.21 -10.82
CA ASP A 329 33.93 14.26 -11.66
C ASP A 329 33.41 14.26 -13.11
N HIS A 330 32.14 14.62 -13.34
CA HIS A 330 31.50 14.62 -14.66
C HIS A 330 31.94 15.82 -15.51
N THR A 331 32.17 15.57 -16.80
CA THR A 331 32.62 16.59 -17.74
C THR A 331 31.45 17.36 -18.36
N ASP A 332 30.27 16.74 -18.42
CA ASP A 332 29.02 17.35 -18.90
C ASP A 332 27.89 17.18 -17.85
N SER A 333 26.70 17.64 -18.21
CA SER A 333 25.49 17.65 -17.38
C SER A 333 25.14 16.27 -16.82
N VAL A 334 24.90 16.20 -15.51
CA VAL A 334 24.45 14.97 -14.85
C VAL A 334 22.93 14.88 -15.00
N LEU A 335 22.46 13.85 -15.71
CA LEU A 335 21.07 13.71 -16.14
C LEU A 335 20.22 12.93 -15.13
N SER A 336 20.80 11.92 -14.46
CA SER A 336 20.09 11.11 -13.46
C SER A 336 21.01 10.69 -12.33
N VAL A 337 20.45 10.61 -11.12
CA VAL A 337 21.13 10.13 -9.92
C VAL A 337 20.22 9.17 -9.16
N ARG A 338 20.81 8.11 -8.62
CA ARG A 338 20.15 7.14 -7.72
C ARG A 338 21.03 6.87 -6.51
N LEU A 339 20.39 6.62 -5.37
CA LEU A 339 21.06 6.43 -4.09
C LEU A 339 20.46 5.21 -3.37
N ASP A 340 21.35 4.33 -2.93
CA ASP A 340 21.09 3.25 -1.99
C ASP A 340 21.89 3.49 -0.69
N GLU A 341 21.67 2.67 0.34
CA GLU A 341 22.44 2.72 1.60
C GLU A 341 23.95 2.60 1.41
N LYS A 342 24.39 1.91 0.35
CA LYS A 342 25.80 1.57 0.11
C LYS A 342 26.41 2.34 -1.05
N ARG A 343 25.61 2.84 -1.99
CA ARG A 343 26.11 3.37 -3.28
C ARG A 343 25.33 4.59 -3.74
N LEU A 344 26.07 5.53 -4.29
CA LEU A 344 25.54 6.62 -5.10
C LEU A 344 25.89 6.32 -6.55
N VAL A 345 24.94 6.47 -7.47
CA VAL A 345 25.18 6.31 -8.90
C VAL A 345 24.73 7.55 -9.64
N SER A 346 25.59 8.06 -10.51
CA SER A 346 25.30 9.21 -11.37
C SER A 346 25.51 8.85 -12.83
N CYS A 347 24.66 9.38 -13.70
CA CYS A 347 24.83 9.28 -15.15
C CYS A 347 24.80 10.65 -15.80
N SER A 348 25.55 10.77 -16.87
CA SER A 348 25.84 12.06 -17.49
C SER A 348 25.68 12.03 -18.99
N LYS A 349 25.60 13.23 -19.56
CA LYS A 349 25.66 13.48 -20.99
C LYS A 349 27.04 13.15 -21.58
N ASP A 350 28.06 12.98 -20.74
CA ASP A 350 29.41 12.50 -21.11
C ASP A 350 29.50 11.00 -21.43
N GLU A 351 28.37 10.31 -21.55
CA GLU A 351 28.26 8.89 -21.93
C GLU A 351 28.71 7.90 -20.85
N THR A 352 29.15 8.40 -19.69
CA THR A 352 29.60 7.57 -18.57
C THR A 352 28.54 7.42 -17.48
N VAL A 353 28.60 6.28 -16.78
CA VAL A 353 27.91 6.09 -15.51
C VAL A 353 28.96 5.90 -14.44
N ARG A 354 28.88 6.65 -13.35
CA ARG A 354 29.83 6.56 -12.24
C ARG A 354 29.15 6.11 -10.97
N THR A 355 29.84 5.26 -10.22
CA THR A 355 29.39 4.76 -8.92
C THR A 355 30.35 5.23 -7.84
N TYR A 356 29.80 5.53 -6.66
CA TYR A 356 30.54 5.97 -5.48
C TYR A 356 30.11 5.13 -4.28
N LEU A 357 31.07 4.76 -3.43
CA LEU A 357 30.80 4.08 -2.17
C LEU A 357 30.26 5.09 -1.15
N PHE A 358 29.08 4.79 -0.62
CA PHE A 358 28.40 5.55 0.41
C PHE A 358 28.71 4.95 1.79
N PRO A 359 28.92 5.73 2.88
CA PRO A 359 28.61 7.17 3.07
C PRO A 359 29.73 8.16 2.74
N ASN A 360 30.96 7.71 2.51
CA ASN A 360 32.11 8.61 2.34
C ASN A 360 32.20 9.23 0.93
N VAL A 361 31.35 8.80 0.00
CA VAL A 361 31.28 9.29 -1.39
C VAL A 361 32.63 9.13 -2.10
N VAL A 362 33.24 7.95 -1.94
CA VAL A 362 34.50 7.62 -2.60
C VAL A 362 34.21 7.10 -4.00
N PRO A 363 34.85 7.62 -5.08
CA PRO A 363 34.70 7.08 -6.42
C PRO A 363 35.05 5.59 -6.46
N HIS A 364 34.18 4.76 -7.04
CA HIS A 364 34.32 3.31 -7.06
C HIS A 364 34.54 2.80 -8.48
N LEU A 365 33.59 3.02 -9.38
CA LEU A 365 33.66 2.51 -10.76
C LEU A 365 33.24 3.59 -11.77
N ILE A 366 33.87 3.52 -12.94
CA ILE A 366 33.47 4.24 -14.15
C ILE A 366 33.02 3.19 -15.15
N LEU A 367 31.74 3.24 -15.53
CA LEU A 367 31.11 2.32 -16.46
C LEU A 367 31.03 3.00 -17.83
N GLU A 368 31.84 2.53 -18.76
CA GLU A 368 31.94 3.04 -20.11
C GLU A 368 31.36 2.03 -21.11
N GLY A 369 30.74 2.56 -22.18
CA GLY A 369 30.36 1.75 -23.33
C GLY A 369 29.06 2.19 -24.02
N HIS A 370 28.30 3.10 -23.44
CA HIS A 370 27.25 3.78 -24.20
C HIS A 370 27.86 4.67 -25.30
N ARG A 371 27.12 4.85 -26.40
CA ARG A 371 27.57 5.62 -27.58
C ARG A 371 26.95 7.01 -27.68
N ALA A 372 26.20 7.38 -26.64
CA ALA A 372 25.47 8.64 -26.53
C ALA A 372 25.14 8.90 -25.06
N ALA A 373 24.65 10.11 -24.77
CA ALA A 373 24.22 10.55 -23.46
C ALA A 373 23.38 9.50 -22.70
N VAL A 374 23.77 9.21 -21.46
CA VAL A 374 23.02 8.32 -20.58
C VAL A 374 21.95 9.13 -19.87
N ASN A 375 20.71 9.02 -20.35
CA ASN A 375 19.60 9.87 -19.92
C ASN A 375 19.05 9.47 -18.56
N ALA A 376 19.04 8.17 -18.24
CA ALA A 376 18.43 7.68 -17.02
C ALA A 376 19.14 6.44 -16.47
N VAL A 377 19.14 6.34 -15.14
CA VAL A 377 19.70 5.21 -14.40
C VAL A 377 18.71 4.76 -13.32
N ALA A 378 18.68 3.46 -13.09
CA ALA A 378 17.95 2.84 -12.00
C ALA A 378 18.83 1.79 -11.31
N LEU A 379 18.80 1.79 -9.98
CA LEU A 379 19.60 0.93 -9.12
C LEU A 379 18.65 0.03 -8.34
N ALA A 380 18.94 -1.27 -8.28
CA ALA A 380 18.21 -2.19 -7.44
C ALA A 380 19.15 -3.30 -6.93
N GLY A 381 19.59 -3.15 -5.68
CA GLY A 381 20.52 -4.09 -5.05
C GLY A 381 21.84 -4.13 -5.78
N ASP A 382 22.22 -5.31 -6.27
CA ASP A 382 23.51 -5.51 -6.95
C ASP A 382 23.46 -5.26 -8.46
N LEU A 383 22.29 -4.93 -9.00
CA LEU A 383 22.10 -4.67 -10.42
C LEU A 383 21.85 -3.18 -10.68
N LEU A 384 22.49 -2.69 -11.73
CA LEU A 384 22.35 -1.33 -12.23
C LEU A 384 21.86 -1.36 -13.66
N ALA A 385 20.78 -0.64 -13.95
CA ALA A 385 20.28 -0.47 -15.31
C ALA A 385 20.53 0.97 -15.79
N SER A 386 21.17 1.11 -16.94
CA SER A 386 21.41 2.40 -17.61
C SER A 386 20.71 2.44 -18.96
N ALA A 387 20.08 3.57 -19.26
CA ALA A 387 19.37 3.82 -20.50
C ALA A 387 19.94 5.05 -21.20
N SER A 388 20.23 4.92 -22.49
CA SER A 388 20.92 5.95 -23.28
C SER A 388 20.11 6.40 -24.50
N GLY A 389 20.46 7.57 -25.01
CA GLY A 389 20.05 8.06 -26.32
C GLY A 389 20.49 7.17 -27.48
N ASP A 390 21.45 6.26 -27.26
CA ASP A 390 21.94 5.30 -28.26
C ASP A 390 20.96 4.16 -28.57
N ARG A 391 19.77 4.18 -27.94
CA ARG A 391 18.66 3.21 -28.06
C ARG A 391 18.92 1.89 -27.33
N SER A 392 19.95 1.82 -26.51
CA SER A 392 20.29 0.62 -25.74
C SER A 392 19.99 0.78 -24.25
N ILE A 393 19.66 -0.37 -23.64
CA ILE A 393 19.68 -0.55 -22.19
C ILE A 393 20.87 -1.44 -21.87
N ARG A 394 21.66 -1.04 -20.87
CA ARG A 394 22.76 -1.85 -20.36
C ARG A 394 22.53 -2.19 -18.90
N ILE A 395 22.79 -3.45 -18.55
CA ILE A 395 22.70 -3.94 -17.18
C ILE A 395 24.09 -4.25 -16.70
N TRP A 396 24.45 -3.68 -15.57
CA TRP A 396 25.76 -3.80 -14.96
C TRP A 396 25.61 -4.46 -13.59
N ASN A 397 26.62 -5.21 -13.20
CA ASN A 397 26.80 -5.59 -11.82
C ASN A 397 27.38 -4.37 -11.07
N ALA A 398 26.67 -3.88 -10.06
CA ALA A 398 27.03 -2.67 -9.35
C ALA A 398 28.24 -2.85 -8.40
N GLU A 399 28.63 -4.08 -8.06
CA GLU A 399 29.84 -4.38 -7.26
C GLU A 399 31.10 -4.36 -8.09
N THR A 400 31.07 -5.09 -9.21
CA THR A 400 32.24 -5.36 -10.04
C THR A 400 32.36 -4.39 -11.22
N GLY A 401 31.27 -3.76 -11.63
CA GLY A 401 31.20 -2.95 -12.84
C GLY A 401 31.08 -3.77 -14.13
N ASN A 402 30.97 -5.09 -14.02
CA ASN A 402 30.88 -5.96 -15.19
C ASN A 402 29.53 -5.77 -15.90
N LEU A 403 29.59 -5.72 -17.23
CA LEU A 403 28.41 -5.69 -18.08
C LEU A 403 27.76 -7.08 -18.10
N VAL A 404 26.53 -7.19 -17.61
CA VAL A 404 25.77 -8.45 -17.50
C VAL A 404 24.98 -8.71 -18.78
N ARG A 405 24.25 -7.69 -19.27
CA ARG A 405 23.37 -7.79 -20.44
C ARG A 405 23.33 -6.47 -21.19
N VAL A 406 23.11 -6.56 -22.50
CA VAL A 406 22.84 -5.42 -23.38
C VAL A 406 21.56 -5.70 -24.17
N PHE A 407 20.64 -4.74 -24.17
CA PHE A 407 19.49 -4.73 -25.06
C PHE A 407 19.73 -3.64 -26.11
N GLU A 408 20.23 -4.04 -27.28
CA GLU A 408 20.42 -3.13 -28.40
C GLU A 408 19.13 -2.91 -29.19
N ASN A 409 18.97 -1.71 -29.76
CA ASN A 409 17.79 -1.31 -30.53
C ASN A 409 16.47 -1.58 -29.78
N HIS A 410 16.50 -1.40 -28.46
CA HIS A 410 15.35 -1.65 -27.61
C HIS A 410 14.23 -0.64 -27.84
N HIS A 411 14.49 0.48 -28.50
CA HIS A 411 13.48 1.41 -28.99
C HIS A 411 13.90 1.94 -30.36
N ASN A 412 12.96 2.45 -31.15
CA ASN A 412 13.30 3.04 -32.46
C ASN A 412 14.05 4.37 -32.28
N ARG A 413 13.81 5.06 -31.17
CA ARG A 413 14.47 6.32 -30.79
C ARG A 413 15.08 6.24 -29.37
N GLY A 414 15.82 7.29 -28.98
CA GLY A 414 16.54 7.34 -27.72
C GLY A 414 15.63 7.24 -26.50
N ILE A 415 16.10 6.50 -25.49
CA ILE A 415 15.39 6.22 -24.25
C ILE A 415 15.56 7.41 -23.31
N ALA A 416 14.47 7.93 -22.76
CA ALA A 416 14.48 9.11 -21.89
C ALA A 416 14.35 8.78 -20.41
N SER A 417 13.67 7.67 -20.07
CA SER A 417 13.45 7.28 -18.68
C SER A 417 13.49 5.77 -18.51
N ILE A 418 13.93 5.35 -17.33
CA ILE A 418 13.98 3.95 -16.91
C ILE A 418 13.53 3.86 -15.45
N ASP A 419 12.75 2.82 -15.15
CA ASP A 419 12.51 2.36 -13.79
C ASP A 419 12.86 0.87 -13.70
N PHE A 420 13.45 0.47 -12.58
CA PHE A 420 13.99 -0.86 -12.40
C PHE A 420 13.51 -1.49 -11.10
N ARG A 421 12.84 -2.64 -11.22
CA ARG A 421 12.48 -3.51 -10.10
C ARG A 421 12.70 -4.95 -10.52
N PRO A 422 13.84 -5.55 -10.13
CA PRO A 422 14.18 -6.91 -10.51
C PRO A 422 13.01 -7.88 -10.31
N PRO A 423 12.71 -8.73 -11.30
CA PRO A 423 13.47 -8.92 -12.55
C PRO A 423 13.04 -8.00 -13.72
N TYR A 424 12.13 -7.04 -13.51
CA TYR A 424 11.51 -6.25 -14.57
C TYR A 424 12.19 -4.88 -14.76
N ILE A 425 12.29 -4.44 -16.02
CA ILE A 425 12.72 -3.11 -16.44
C ILE A 425 11.58 -2.46 -17.21
N LEU A 426 11.30 -1.21 -16.87
CA LEU A 426 10.35 -0.35 -17.57
C LEU A 426 11.10 0.79 -18.25
N THR A 427 10.84 1.01 -19.54
CA THR A 427 11.44 2.12 -20.31
C THR A 427 10.40 3.00 -20.97
N GLY A 428 10.69 4.30 -21.00
CA GLY A 428 9.97 5.31 -21.76
C GLY A 428 10.91 6.00 -22.76
N SER A 429 10.46 6.11 -24.01
CA SER A 429 11.31 6.56 -25.11
C SER A 429 10.67 7.67 -25.95
N SER A 430 11.52 8.28 -26.77
CA SER A 430 11.14 9.30 -27.78
C SER A 430 10.37 8.72 -28.95
N ASP A 431 10.22 7.40 -29.02
CA ASP A 431 9.32 6.73 -29.96
C ASP A 431 7.86 6.72 -29.49
N MET A 432 7.55 7.43 -28.40
CA MET A 432 6.20 7.60 -27.82
C MET A 432 5.67 6.33 -27.14
N HIS A 433 6.48 5.28 -27.06
CA HIS A 433 6.08 4.00 -26.52
C HIS A 433 6.77 3.66 -25.20
N ILE A 434 6.15 2.72 -24.50
CA ILE A 434 6.61 2.18 -23.24
C ILE A 434 6.83 0.68 -23.45
N ARG A 435 7.89 0.16 -22.84
CA ARG A 435 8.25 -1.26 -22.90
C ARG A 435 8.54 -1.75 -21.49
N LEU A 436 7.94 -2.88 -21.12
CA LEU A 436 8.26 -3.63 -19.91
C LEU A 436 8.92 -4.93 -20.34
N ILE A 437 10.10 -5.24 -19.82
CA ILE A 437 10.83 -6.49 -20.11
C ILE A 437 11.30 -7.13 -18.79
N ASP A 438 11.25 -8.45 -18.72
CA ASP A 438 11.99 -9.24 -17.74
C ASP A 438 13.44 -9.48 -18.20
N ILE A 439 14.41 -9.16 -17.35
CA ILE A 439 15.85 -9.31 -17.62
C ILE A 439 16.24 -10.75 -17.94
N ASN A 440 15.61 -11.73 -17.28
CA ASN A 440 16.01 -13.12 -17.36
C ASN A 440 15.49 -13.76 -18.65
N THR A 441 14.21 -13.53 -18.96
CA THR A 441 13.55 -14.13 -20.12
C THR A 441 13.65 -13.26 -21.38
N GLY A 442 13.88 -11.96 -21.25
CA GLY A 442 13.79 -11.00 -22.35
C GLY A 442 12.37 -10.79 -22.87
N LYS A 443 11.36 -11.43 -22.25
CA LYS A 443 9.95 -11.32 -22.62
C LYS A 443 9.27 -10.21 -21.83
N GLY A 444 8.19 -9.68 -22.40
CA GLY A 444 7.39 -8.67 -21.74
C GLY A 444 6.32 -8.11 -22.68
N TRP A 445 5.88 -6.88 -22.43
CA TRP A 445 4.87 -6.22 -23.24
C TRP A 445 5.29 -4.82 -23.64
N SER A 446 4.77 -4.36 -24.77
CA SER A 446 4.94 -2.99 -25.26
C SER A 446 3.61 -2.38 -25.67
N THR A 447 3.62 -1.05 -25.77
CA THR A 447 2.57 -0.29 -26.47
C THR A 447 2.84 -0.11 -27.96
N SER A 448 4.00 -0.52 -28.48
CA SER A 448 4.33 -0.47 -29.91
C SER A 448 4.03 -1.80 -30.61
N GLU A 449 3.44 -1.74 -31.80
CA GLU A 449 3.13 -2.93 -32.61
C GLU A 449 4.39 -3.69 -33.06
N GLU A 450 5.47 -2.97 -33.37
CA GLU A 450 6.73 -3.50 -33.88
C GLU A 450 7.50 -4.34 -32.86
N PHE A 451 7.45 -4.00 -31.57
CA PHE A 451 8.18 -4.76 -30.53
C PHE A 451 7.69 -6.20 -30.40
N ASP A 452 6.38 -6.37 -30.53
CA ASP A 452 5.74 -7.69 -30.47
C ASP A 452 5.98 -8.49 -31.77
N ALA A 453 6.37 -7.84 -32.88
CA ALA A 453 6.63 -8.48 -34.16
C ALA A 453 8.05 -9.06 -34.29
N VAL A 454 9.00 -8.61 -33.47
CA VAL A 454 10.44 -8.94 -33.62
C VAL A 454 10.85 -10.26 -32.94
N THR A 455 9.90 -11.14 -32.62
CA THR A 455 10.21 -12.54 -32.26
C THR A 455 10.08 -13.49 -33.44
N SER A 456 10.81 -13.21 -34.53
CA SER A 456 11.34 -14.23 -35.44
C SER A 456 12.38 -13.57 -36.39
N PRO A 457 13.58 -14.15 -36.58
CA PRO A 457 14.56 -13.66 -37.56
C PRO A 457 14.17 -13.95 -39.02
N ASP A 458 13.22 -14.87 -39.24
CA ASP A 458 12.83 -15.35 -40.56
C ASP A 458 11.40 -14.88 -40.85
N GLY A 459 11.27 -13.89 -41.75
CA GLY A 459 10.01 -13.22 -42.13
C GLY A 459 8.90 -14.14 -42.67
N SER A 460 8.36 -14.98 -41.81
CA SER A 460 7.17 -15.80 -41.99
C SER A 460 6.18 -15.46 -40.87
N PRO A 461 4.86 -15.38 -41.16
CA PRO A 461 3.88 -15.19 -40.10
C PRO A 461 3.82 -16.47 -39.29
N THR A 462 4.39 -16.46 -38.08
CA THR A 462 4.18 -17.58 -37.15
C THR A 462 2.69 -17.64 -36.80
N PRO A 463 2.04 -18.82 -36.86
CA PRO A 463 0.72 -18.98 -36.28
C PRO A 463 0.83 -18.59 -34.80
N GLU A 464 -0.13 -17.80 -34.33
CA GLU A 464 -0.33 -17.32 -32.96
C GLU A 464 0.57 -18.05 -31.95
N ALA A 465 1.76 -17.49 -31.72
CA ALA A 465 2.67 -18.03 -30.73
C ALA A 465 1.99 -17.89 -29.39
N ASP A 466 1.53 -19.03 -28.87
CA ASP A 466 1.11 -19.23 -27.50
C ASP A 466 2.08 -18.48 -26.58
N LEU A 467 1.62 -17.32 -26.12
CA LEU A 467 1.97 -16.86 -24.79
C LEU A 467 1.51 -18.00 -23.88
N GLU A 468 2.41 -18.94 -23.59
CA GLU A 468 2.46 -19.54 -22.28
C GLU A 468 2.55 -18.36 -21.30
N LEU A 469 1.38 -17.82 -20.96
CA LEU A 469 1.14 -17.29 -19.65
C LEU A 469 1.81 -18.27 -18.72
N VAL A 470 2.70 -17.76 -17.89
CA VAL A 470 2.95 -18.39 -16.61
C VAL A 470 1.56 -18.59 -16.00
N THR A 471 1.02 -19.80 -16.14
CA THR A 471 -0.09 -20.30 -15.35
C THR A 471 0.48 -20.54 -13.96
N CYS A 472 0.87 -19.46 -13.27
CA CYS A 472 0.71 -19.43 -11.84
C CYS A 472 -0.80 -19.43 -11.64
N VAL A 473 -1.27 -20.55 -11.12
CA VAL A 473 -2.65 -20.77 -10.70
C VAL A 473 -2.97 -19.74 -9.62
N ASP A 474 -3.42 -18.58 -10.06
CA ASP A 474 -4.19 -17.63 -9.27
C ASP A 474 -5.37 -17.22 -10.14
N GLU A 475 -6.46 -18.01 -10.09
CA GLU A 475 -7.80 -17.61 -10.57
C GLU A 475 -8.34 -16.36 -9.83
N GLU A 476 -7.51 -15.58 -9.14
CA GLU A 476 -7.90 -14.50 -8.24
C GLU A 476 -8.22 -13.16 -8.93
N TYR A 477 -7.97 -13.03 -10.25
CA TYR A 477 -8.13 -11.75 -10.96
C TYR A 477 -8.88 -11.85 -12.31
N MET A 478 -9.84 -12.77 -12.42
CA MET A 478 -10.95 -12.52 -13.34
C MET A 478 -11.82 -11.42 -12.75
N SER A 479 -11.93 -10.30 -13.47
CA SER A 479 -12.95 -9.29 -13.22
C SER A 479 -14.33 -9.97 -13.13
N PRO A 480 -15.07 -9.88 -12.01
CA PRO A 480 -16.51 -9.96 -12.14
C PRO A 480 -16.89 -8.76 -13.00
N SER A 481 -17.73 -8.97 -14.00
CA SER A 481 -18.48 -7.92 -14.67
C SER A 481 -19.35 -7.19 -13.63
N ILE A 482 -18.75 -6.27 -12.87
CA ILE A 482 -19.47 -5.34 -11.99
C ILE A 482 -20.06 -4.28 -12.90
N SER A 483 -21.21 -4.59 -13.49
CA SER A 483 -22.02 -3.65 -14.25
C SER A 483 -22.73 -2.71 -13.27
N GLY A 484 -22.03 -1.69 -12.79
CA GLY A 484 -22.63 -0.58 -12.05
C GLY A 484 -21.85 -0.19 -10.81
N VAL A 485 -21.10 0.90 -10.93
CA VAL A 485 -20.53 1.64 -9.78
C VAL A 485 -21.33 2.93 -9.62
N CYS A 486 -21.77 3.21 -8.39
CA CYS A 486 -22.41 4.48 -8.07
C CYS A 486 -21.39 5.63 -8.22
N LYS A 487 -21.67 6.57 -9.13
CA LYS A 487 -20.75 7.68 -9.49
C LYS A 487 -20.39 8.62 -8.34
N THR A 488 -21.12 8.60 -7.23
CA THR A 488 -20.87 9.47 -6.07
C THR A 488 -20.17 8.78 -4.90
N CYS A 489 -20.21 7.45 -4.77
CA CYS A 489 -19.66 6.77 -3.60
C CYS A 489 -18.78 5.54 -3.89
N GLY A 490 -18.70 5.06 -5.14
CA GLY A 490 -17.79 3.98 -5.51
C GLY A 490 -18.16 2.59 -4.96
N HIS A 491 -19.38 2.39 -4.44
CA HIS A 491 -19.84 1.09 -3.96
C HIS A 491 -20.29 0.23 -5.15
N GLY A 492 -19.76 -1.00 -5.27
CA GLY A 492 -20.13 -1.95 -6.33
C GLY A 492 -21.37 -2.75 -5.95
N VAL A 493 -22.34 -2.85 -6.85
CA VAL A 493 -23.46 -3.78 -6.72
C VAL A 493 -23.08 -5.07 -7.46
N VAL A 494 -23.05 -6.19 -6.73
CA VAL A 494 -22.88 -7.52 -7.34
C VAL A 494 -24.26 -8.02 -7.76
N LEU A 495 -24.51 -8.12 -9.07
CA LEU A 495 -25.60 -8.94 -9.61
C LEU A 495 -25.01 -10.24 -10.14
N GLY A 496 -25.59 -11.36 -9.72
CA GLY A 496 -25.06 -12.69 -9.95
C GLY A 496 -25.25 -13.25 -11.37
N ALA A 497 -24.37 -14.21 -11.67
CA ALA A 497 -24.48 -15.31 -12.63
C ALA A 497 -24.47 -14.99 -14.14
N ASN A 498 -23.29 -15.16 -14.76
CA ASN A 498 -22.98 -16.23 -15.74
C ASN A 498 -21.71 -15.84 -16.51
N ALA A 499 -20.61 -16.56 -16.29
CA ALA A 499 -19.36 -16.37 -16.99
C ALA A 499 -19.42 -17.03 -18.38
N PRO A 500 -19.10 -16.33 -19.48
CA PRO A 500 -18.62 -16.98 -20.68
C PRO A 500 -17.11 -17.20 -20.54
N GLY A 501 -16.66 -18.42 -20.81
CA GLY A 501 -15.25 -18.79 -20.83
C GLY A 501 -14.42 -17.93 -21.80
N ILE A 502 -13.13 -17.78 -21.50
CA ILE A 502 -12.15 -17.05 -22.31
C ILE A 502 -12.06 -17.73 -23.69
N ILE A 503 -12.45 -17.00 -24.74
CA ILE A 503 -12.31 -17.41 -26.15
C ILE A 503 -10.90 -16.97 -26.63
N PRO A 504 -10.16 -17.80 -27.39
CA PRO A 504 -8.90 -17.39 -28.03
C PRO A 504 -9.17 -16.20 -28.97
N GLY A 505 -8.57 -15.05 -28.69
CA GLY A 505 -8.82 -13.79 -29.42
C GLY A 505 -8.70 -12.52 -28.55
N GLN A 506 -8.75 -12.65 -27.22
CA GLN A 506 -8.60 -11.52 -26.29
C GLN A 506 -7.19 -10.91 -26.27
N ALA A 507 -6.14 -11.70 -26.53
CA ALA A 507 -4.76 -11.21 -26.59
C ALA A 507 -4.56 -10.20 -27.73
N GLY A 508 -5.11 -10.49 -28.92
CA GLY A 508 -5.10 -9.57 -30.06
C GLY A 508 -5.89 -8.28 -29.79
N MET A 509 -7.05 -8.38 -29.14
CA MET A 509 -7.84 -7.21 -28.75
C MET A 509 -7.16 -6.35 -27.68
N LEU A 510 -6.51 -6.98 -26.69
CA LEU A 510 -5.70 -6.26 -25.70
C LEU A 510 -4.52 -5.56 -26.36
N ARG A 511 -3.80 -6.23 -27.28
CA ARG A 511 -2.71 -5.64 -28.07
C ARG A 511 -3.16 -4.42 -28.86
N LEU A 512 -4.29 -4.51 -29.58
CA LEU A 512 -4.86 -3.38 -30.31
C LEU A 512 -5.22 -2.21 -29.37
N LYS A 513 -5.81 -2.51 -28.20
CA LYS A 513 -6.12 -1.49 -27.18
C LYS A 513 -4.88 -0.84 -26.57
N ARG A 514 -3.75 -1.54 -26.47
CA ARG A 514 -2.48 -0.95 -26.00
C ARG A 514 -1.93 0.05 -27.01
N CYS A 515 -1.90 -0.33 -28.28
CA CYS A 515 -1.32 0.48 -29.36
C CYS A 515 -2.16 1.73 -29.63
N LEU A 516 -3.49 1.61 -29.57
CA LEU A 516 -4.42 2.74 -29.72
C LEU A 516 -4.28 3.79 -28.61
N ASN A 517 -3.85 3.41 -27.41
CA ASN A 517 -3.78 4.29 -26.25
C ASN A 517 -2.36 4.75 -25.91
N ALA A 518 -1.39 4.49 -26.79
CA ALA A 518 -0.02 4.98 -26.65
C ALA A 518 0.03 6.51 -26.51
N HIS A 519 1.13 7.01 -25.96
CA HIS A 519 1.35 8.45 -25.90
C HIS A 519 1.51 9.01 -27.31
N THR A 520 1.19 10.29 -27.48
CA THR A 520 1.32 10.98 -28.79
C THR A 520 2.64 11.71 -28.94
N ASP A 521 3.44 11.79 -27.87
CA ASP A 521 4.76 12.42 -27.84
C ASP A 521 5.70 11.65 -26.87
N LEU A 522 6.96 12.07 -26.79
CA LEU A 522 8.03 11.51 -25.97
C LEU A 522 7.56 11.17 -24.55
N VAL A 523 7.74 9.91 -24.15
CA VAL A 523 7.55 9.46 -22.77
C VAL A 523 8.77 9.84 -21.95
N ARG A 524 8.64 10.91 -21.18
CA ARG A 524 9.75 11.55 -20.45
C ARG A 524 9.99 10.94 -19.07
N SER A 525 8.97 10.42 -18.40
CA SER A 525 9.10 9.81 -17.08
C SER A 525 8.24 8.58 -16.98
N VAL A 526 8.81 7.52 -16.40
CA VAL A 526 8.12 6.28 -16.11
C VAL A 526 8.44 5.87 -14.68
N CYS A 527 7.47 5.27 -14.02
CA CYS A 527 7.62 4.65 -12.72
C CYS A 527 6.68 3.45 -12.66
N MET A 528 7.08 2.39 -11.96
CA MET A 528 6.23 1.23 -11.69
C MET A 528 6.13 0.94 -10.20
N ASN A 529 5.19 0.07 -9.84
CA ASN A 529 5.14 -0.63 -8.56
C ASN A 529 4.73 -2.09 -8.84
N GLU A 530 4.23 -2.84 -7.86
CA GLU A 530 3.83 -4.25 -8.07
C GLU A 530 2.62 -4.43 -9.00
N GLU A 531 1.74 -3.43 -9.08
CA GLU A 531 0.43 -3.55 -9.73
C GLU A 531 0.28 -2.65 -10.96
N TRP A 532 0.88 -1.47 -10.91
CA TRP A 532 0.64 -0.34 -11.79
C TRP A 532 1.95 0.17 -12.41
N VAL A 533 1.79 0.72 -13.61
CA VAL A 533 2.80 1.51 -14.31
C VAL A 533 2.20 2.89 -14.55
N VAL A 534 2.97 3.93 -14.23
CA VAL A 534 2.58 5.32 -14.46
C VAL A 534 3.59 5.96 -15.41
N SER A 535 3.10 6.64 -16.42
CA SER A 535 3.92 7.29 -17.44
C SER A 535 3.49 8.73 -17.68
N GLY A 536 4.47 9.57 -17.96
CA GLY A 536 4.30 10.99 -18.24
C GLY A 536 4.99 11.36 -19.51
N SER A 537 4.29 12.09 -20.36
CA SER A 537 4.76 12.46 -21.69
C SER A 537 4.75 13.97 -21.91
N TYR A 538 5.41 14.37 -22.98
CA TYR A 538 5.36 15.72 -23.53
C TYR A 538 3.97 16.09 -24.08
N ASP A 539 3.09 15.10 -24.27
CA ASP A 539 1.68 15.29 -24.60
C ASP A 539 0.83 15.93 -23.48
N SER A 540 1.46 16.29 -22.34
CA SER A 540 0.86 16.85 -21.13
C SER A 540 0.00 15.89 -20.30
N ILE A 541 -0.03 14.61 -20.66
CA ILE A 541 -0.87 13.59 -20.03
C ILE A 541 -0.01 12.66 -19.16
N VAL A 542 -0.58 12.32 -18.00
CA VAL A 542 -0.08 11.21 -17.17
C VAL A 542 -1.04 10.03 -17.35
N LYS A 543 -0.52 8.88 -17.78
CA LYS A 543 -1.29 7.66 -18.05
C LYS A 543 -1.00 6.60 -16.99
N ILE A 544 -2.02 5.82 -16.64
CA ILE A 544 -1.90 4.66 -15.75
C ILE A 544 -2.18 3.38 -16.55
N TRP A 545 -1.33 2.38 -16.33
CA TRP A 545 -1.38 1.08 -16.98
C TRP A 545 -1.31 -0.03 -15.93
N ASN A 546 -1.89 -1.18 -16.24
CA ASN A 546 -1.72 -2.38 -15.43
C ASN A 546 -0.34 -2.98 -15.71
N ARG A 547 0.47 -3.24 -14.69
CA ARG A 547 1.82 -3.80 -14.85
C ARG A 547 1.81 -5.21 -15.43
N LYS A 548 0.92 -6.08 -14.98
CA LYS A 548 0.89 -7.50 -15.37
C LYS A 548 0.39 -7.66 -16.81
N THR A 549 -0.68 -6.95 -17.15
CA THR A 549 -1.36 -7.12 -18.44
C THR A 549 -1.01 -6.04 -19.45
N GLY A 550 -0.29 -4.99 -19.08
CA GLY A 550 -0.07 -3.82 -19.95
C GLY A 550 -1.34 -3.10 -20.39
N ALA A 551 -2.50 -3.42 -19.82
CA ALA A 551 -3.76 -2.83 -20.21
C ALA A 551 -3.79 -1.35 -19.80
N PHE A 552 -4.24 -0.49 -20.71
CA PHE A 552 -4.52 0.90 -20.42
C PHE A 552 -5.70 1.01 -19.44
N ILE A 553 -5.53 1.81 -18.39
CA ILE A 553 -6.55 1.99 -17.33
C ILE A 553 -7.23 3.33 -17.50
N GLY A 554 -6.47 4.41 -17.57
CA GLY A 554 -7.02 5.73 -17.74
C GLY A 554 -5.98 6.85 -17.77
N ASP A 555 -6.46 8.01 -18.22
CA ASP A 555 -5.71 9.26 -18.29
C ASP A 555 -6.01 10.13 -17.07
N LEU A 556 -4.97 10.64 -16.42
CA LEU A 556 -5.10 11.65 -15.38
C LEU A 556 -5.25 13.02 -16.02
N THR A 557 -6.50 13.39 -16.29
CA THR A 557 -6.87 14.62 -16.99
C THR A 557 -7.05 15.80 -16.05
N GLY A 558 -6.75 17.02 -16.53
CA GLY A 558 -7.01 18.28 -15.81
C GLY A 558 -5.86 18.83 -14.97
N GLY A 559 -4.70 18.18 -14.96
CA GLY A 559 -3.53 18.60 -14.18
C GLY A 559 -2.63 19.57 -14.94
N HIS A 560 -1.85 19.02 -15.87
CA HIS A 560 -0.82 19.77 -16.60
C HIS A 560 -1.36 20.39 -17.89
N THR A 561 -0.81 21.55 -18.26
CA THR A 561 -1.07 22.24 -19.54
C THR A 561 0.16 22.27 -20.44
N GLY A 562 1.25 21.61 -20.03
CA GLY A 562 2.52 21.55 -20.74
C GLY A 562 3.21 20.21 -20.49
N ARG A 563 4.45 20.08 -20.96
CA ARG A 563 5.20 18.82 -20.90
C ARG A 563 5.37 18.32 -19.46
N VAL A 564 5.15 17.03 -19.23
CA VAL A 564 5.41 16.39 -17.94
C VAL A 564 6.86 15.93 -17.89
N PHE A 565 7.60 16.35 -16.88
CA PHE A 565 9.01 16.01 -16.73
C PHE A 565 9.26 14.91 -15.68
N GLY A 566 8.59 14.98 -14.52
CA GLY A 566 8.84 14.03 -13.43
C GLY A 566 7.54 13.45 -12.89
N ILE A 567 7.58 12.17 -12.54
CA ILE A 567 6.49 11.46 -11.86
C ILE A 567 7.07 10.72 -10.66
N GLY A 568 6.31 10.73 -9.57
CA GLY A 568 6.50 9.84 -8.43
C GLY A 568 5.13 9.41 -7.94
N PHE A 569 5.00 8.16 -7.52
CA PHE A 569 3.73 7.68 -7.01
C PHE A 569 3.94 6.61 -5.94
N ASP A 570 2.95 6.53 -5.07
CA ASP A 570 2.82 5.52 -4.04
C ASP A 570 1.47 4.80 -4.19
N CYS A 571 1.16 3.86 -3.29
CA CYS A 571 -0.13 3.18 -3.25
C CYS A 571 -1.33 4.10 -2.94
N THR A 572 -1.08 5.36 -2.57
CA THR A 572 -2.14 6.32 -2.18
C THR A 572 -2.31 7.48 -3.15
N LYS A 573 -1.25 7.90 -3.85
CA LYS A 573 -1.22 9.15 -4.62
C LYS A 573 -0.27 9.04 -5.79
N VAL A 574 -0.56 9.80 -6.85
CA VAL A 574 0.38 10.08 -7.94
C VAL A 574 0.75 11.56 -7.87
N VAL A 575 2.03 11.88 -8.02
CA VAL A 575 2.53 13.25 -8.07
C VAL A 575 3.25 13.46 -9.40
N SER A 576 2.96 14.58 -10.06
CA SER A 576 3.57 14.93 -11.33
C SER A 576 4.04 16.39 -11.36
N VAL A 577 5.14 16.63 -12.09
CA VAL A 577 5.70 17.98 -12.29
C VAL A 577 5.98 18.23 -13.77
N GLY A 578 5.86 19.49 -14.19
CA GLY A 578 5.95 19.83 -15.61
C GLY A 578 6.53 21.20 -15.93
N GLU A 579 6.58 21.47 -17.23
CA GLU A 579 7.01 22.74 -17.84
C GLU A 579 6.14 23.92 -17.41
N ASP A 580 4.87 23.65 -17.11
CA ASP A 580 3.87 24.61 -16.66
C ASP A 580 4.05 25.11 -15.23
N GLN A 581 5.15 24.72 -14.57
CA GLN A 581 5.49 25.06 -13.19
C GLN A 581 4.47 24.52 -12.18
N ARG A 582 3.63 23.57 -12.59
CA ARG A 582 2.65 22.95 -11.72
C ARG A 582 3.25 21.73 -11.04
N ILE A 583 2.84 21.55 -9.79
CA ILE A 583 3.02 20.31 -9.05
C ILE A 583 1.62 19.77 -8.78
N CYS A 584 1.23 18.74 -9.52
CA CYS A 584 -0.09 18.12 -9.44
C CYS A 584 -0.01 16.89 -8.53
N VAL A 585 -0.93 16.79 -7.57
CA VAL A 585 -1.09 15.65 -6.67
C VAL A 585 -2.47 15.05 -6.92
N TRP A 586 -2.48 13.80 -7.34
CA TRP A 586 -3.68 13.01 -7.61
C TRP A 586 -3.89 12.07 -6.42
N ASP A 587 -4.83 12.42 -5.54
CA ASP A 587 -5.09 11.67 -4.30
C ASP A 587 -6.17 10.61 -4.50
N PHE A 588 -5.76 9.34 -4.46
CA PHE A 588 -6.65 8.17 -4.49
C PHE A 588 -7.08 7.75 -3.08
N ALA A 589 -6.44 8.26 -2.02
CA ALA A 589 -6.76 7.97 -0.63
C ALA A 589 -7.82 8.92 -0.04
N HIS A 590 -8.34 9.88 -0.80
CA HIS A 590 -9.30 10.87 -0.31
C HIS A 590 -10.48 10.25 0.49
N GLY A 591 -10.64 10.66 1.76
CA GLY A 591 -11.68 10.14 2.65
C GLY A 591 -11.47 8.70 3.16
N ILE A 592 -10.23 8.18 3.09
CA ILE A 592 -9.80 6.91 3.69
C ILE A 592 -8.66 7.20 4.66
N ASP A 593 -8.69 6.57 5.84
CA ASP A 593 -7.53 6.58 6.73
C ASP A 593 -6.46 5.64 6.19
N THR A 594 -5.29 6.19 5.91
CA THR A 594 -4.13 5.47 5.34
C THR A 594 -2.91 5.51 6.27
N SER A 595 -3.06 6.03 7.49
CA SER A 595 -1.97 6.22 8.45
C SER A 595 -1.25 4.92 8.84
N PHE A 596 -1.96 3.80 8.79
CA PHE A 596 -1.47 2.46 9.15
C PHE A 596 -0.88 1.66 7.97
N ILE A 597 -0.94 2.19 6.74
CA ILE A 597 -0.36 1.53 5.55
C ILE A 597 1.14 1.80 5.52
N LYS A 598 1.94 0.77 5.25
CA LYS A 598 3.35 0.93 4.92
C LYS A 598 3.47 1.42 3.47
N LEU A 599 4.08 2.58 3.30
CA LEU A 599 4.21 3.30 2.02
C LEU A 599 5.52 2.98 1.33
#